data_AF-A0A3Q8X942-F1
#
_entry.id   AF-A0A3Q8X942-F1
#
_cell.length_a   1.000
_cell.length_b   1.000
_cell.length_c   1.000
_cell.angle_alpha   90.00
_cell.angle_beta   90.00
_cell.angle_gamma   90.00
#
_symmetry.space_group_name_H-M   'P 1'
#
loop_
_entity.id
_entity.type
_entity.pdbx_description
1 polymer ?
#
loop_
_entity_poly.entity_id
_entity_poly.type
_entity_poly.pdbx_seq_one_letter_code
_entity_poly.pdbx_strand_id
1 'polypeptide(L)'
;MLLSFEHRADAHAYSATYSALEFYKTKTELTYALDDKSVIELAGGDTNHDGTLDSEEFAAVDQKLLTILQTSLVVKINGESTAWLQIESLTIDRKSAILKAYFPAVAASQTIELTDNLYLNDSRSNYVNLLTIYNGAERSTAALSGGNRTWKLQMTENDYAGLQSGETISQQPQEQQPEEDASSSSTDGWLSFLNWG
;
A
#
# COMPACT_ATOMS: atom_id res chain seq x y z
N MET A 1 -20.86 41.04 -10.27
CA MET A 1 -21.07 39.78 -9.53
C MET A 1 -20.43 38.68 -10.38
N LEU A 2 -19.16 38.36 -10.10
CA LEU A 2 -18.43 37.30 -10.81
C LEU A 2 -18.86 35.97 -10.19
N LEU A 3 -19.56 35.15 -10.97
CA LEU A 3 -19.85 33.77 -10.61
C LEU A 3 -18.56 32.98 -10.82
N SER A 4 -17.82 32.73 -9.75
CA SER A 4 -16.75 31.74 -9.74
C SER A 4 -17.39 30.37 -9.95
N PHE A 5 -17.28 29.83 -11.15
CA PHE A 5 -17.53 28.41 -11.39
C PHE A 5 -16.35 27.66 -10.76
N GLU A 6 -16.54 27.11 -9.55
CA GLU A 6 -15.65 26.09 -9.02
C GLU A 6 -15.67 24.93 -10.00
N HIS A 7 -14.63 24.86 -10.85
CA HIS A 7 -14.38 23.70 -11.68
C HIS A 7 -13.81 22.62 -10.73
N ARG A 8 -14.70 21.94 -10.01
CA ARG A 8 -14.33 20.66 -9.39
C ARG A 8 -13.90 19.77 -10.56
N ALA A 9 -12.60 19.53 -10.67
CA ALA A 9 -12.09 18.56 -11.61
C ALA A 9 -12.86 17.26 -11.38
N ASP A 10 -13.63 16.82 -12.38
CA ASP A 10 -14.48 15.63 -12.31
C ASP A 10 -13.57 14.40 -12.54
N ALA A 11 -12.58 14.18 -11.66
CA ALA A 11 -11.72 12.99 -11.73
C ALA A 11 -12.58 11.73 -11.46
N HIS A 12 -13.59 11.89 -10.61
CA HIS A 12 -14.68 10.93 -10.35
C HIS A 12 -15.23 10.21 -11.59
N ALA A 13 -15.32 10.87 -12.76
CA ALA A 13 -15.89 10.25 -13.95
C ALA A 13 -15.06 9.05 -14.47
N TYR A 14 -13.75 8.99 -14.16
CA TYR A 14 -12.81 7.96 -14.65
C TYR A 14 -11.68 7.59 -13.65
N SER A 15 -11.88 7.75 -12.33
CA SER A 15 -10.89 7.30 -11.34
C SER A 15 -10.73 5.77 -11.41
N ALA A 16 -9.50 5.33 -11.68
CA ALA A 16 -9.12 3.93 -11.63
C ALA A 16 -7.96 3.76 -10.65
N THR A 17 -8.17 2.90 -9.66
CA THR A 17 -7.12 2.45 -8.76
C THR A 17 -6.56 1.13 -9.26
N TYR A 18 -5.26 0.94 -9.05
CA TYR A 18 -4.64 -0.37 -9.14
C TYR A 18 -4.22 -0.81 -7.74
N SER A 19 -4.56 -2.03 -7.36
CA SER A 19 -4.10 -2.61 -6.10
C SER A 19 -3.53 -4.00 -6.30
N ALA A 20 -2.64 -4.39 -5.40
CA ALA A 20 -2.08 -5.73 -5.32
C ALA A 20 -2.18 -6.22 -3.89
N LEU A 21 -2.70 -7.43 -3.71
CA LEU A 21 -2.58 -8.19 -2.47
C LEU A 21 -1.60 -9.33 -2.69
N GLU A 22 -0.60 -9.43 -1.83
CA GLU A 22 0.39 -10.49 -1.87
C GLU A 22 0.47 -11.20 -0.52
N PHE A 23 0.38 -12.53 -0.55
CA PHE A 23 0.36 -13.35 0.65
C PHE A 23 1.74 -13.94 0.93
N TYR A 24 2.19 -13.77 2.17
CA TYR A 24 3.38 -14.40 2.72
C TYR A 24 3.00 -15.20 3.97
N LYS A 25 3.88 -16.12 4.37
CA LYS A 25 3.69 -16.88 5.62
C LYS A 25 3.69 -15.99 6.87
N THR A 26 4.28 -14.80 6.79
CA THR A 26 4.50 -13.89 7.93
C THR A 26 3.63 -12.63 7.89
N LYS A 27 3.07 -12.28 6.73
CA LYS A 27 2.28 -11.06 6.53
C LYS A 27 1.42 -11.15 5.27
N THR A 28 0.46 -10.25 5.17
CA THR A 28 -0.21 -9.90 3.91
C THR A 28 0.24 -8.50 3.51
N GLU A 29 0.69 -8.33 2.28
CA GLU A 29 1.10 -7.04 1.74
C GLU A 29 -0.01 -6.47 0.85
N LEU A 30 -0.32 -5.20 1.04
CA LEU A 30 -1.18 -4.41 0.17
C LEU A 30 -0.34 -3.30 -0.48
N THR A 31 -0.30 -3.30 -1.80
CA THR A 31 0.11 -2.13 -2.59
C THR A 31 -1.14 -1.50 -3.19
N TYR A 32 -1.29 -0.18 -3.07
CA TYR A 32 -2.48 0.54 -3.52
C TYR A 32 -2.08 1.85 -4.19
N ALA A 33 -2.43 2.01 -5.47
CA ALA A 33 -2.03 3.15 -6.29
C ALA A 33 -3.25 3.99 -6.73
N LEU A 34 -3.18 5.30 -6.49
CA LEU A 34 -4.15 6.28 -6.97
C LEU A 34 -3.46 7.29 -7.87
N ASP A 35 -4.16 7.77 -8.89
CA ASP A 35 -3.69 8.91 -9.70
C ASP A 35 -3.69 10.23 -8.91
N ASP A 36 -2.83 11.16 -9.34
CA ASP A 36 -2.68 12.49 -8.76
C ASP A 36 -4.01 13.26 -8.65
N LYS A 37 -4.88 13.19 -9.66
CA LYS A 37 -6.19 13.85 -9.62
C LYS A 37 -7.10 13.27 -8.54
N SER A 38 -7.13 11.94 -8.40
CA SER A 38 -7.84 11.30 -7.29
C SER A 38 -7.29 11.76 -5.93
N VAL A 39 -5.98 11.96 -5.80
CA VAL A 39 -5.39 12.50 -4.56
C VAL A 39 -5.82 13.95 -4.32
N ILE A 40 -5.77 14.81 -5.34
CA ILE A 40 -6.22 16.21 -5.26
C ILE A 40 -7.68 16.29 -4.83
N GLU A 41 -8.52 15.41 -5.36
CA GLU A 41 -9.95 15.37 -5.06
C GLU A 41 -10.23 14.90 -3.62
N LEU A 42 -9.53 13.87 -3.15
CA LEU A 42 -9.70 13.30 -1.82
C LEU A 42 -9.06 14.15 -0.71
N ALA A 43 -7.83 14.60 -0.96
CA ALA A 43 -6.96 15.20 0.05
C ALA A 43 -6.64 16.68 -0.22
N GLY A 44 -6.77 17.16 -1.46
CA GLY A 44 -6.31 18.48 -1.88
C GLY A 44 -4.83 18.45 -2.26
N GLY A 45 -4.15 19.58 -2.10
CA GLY A 45 -2.69 19.67 -2.25
C GLY A 45 -2.22 20.42 -3.49
N ASP A 46 -3.04 20.53 -4.54
CA ASP A 46 -2.75 21.34 -5.74
C ASP A 46 -2.84 22.84 -5.42
N THR A 47 -1.77 23.37 -4.81
CA THR A 47 -1.66 24.75 -4.34
C THR A 47 -1.31 25.71 -5.46
N ASN A 48 -0.59 25.23 -6.47
CA ASN A 48 -0.19 26.00 -7.64
C ASN A 48 -1.26 26.02 -8.74
N HIS A 49 -2.29 25.17 -8.63
CA HIS A 49 -3.43 25.03 -9.54
C HIS A 49 -3.06 24.54 -10.95
N ASP A 50 -2.02 23.72 -11.07
CA ASP A 50 -1.60 23.11 -12.33
C ASP A 50 -2.31 21.78 -12.64
N GLY A 51 -3.11 21.27 -11.70
CA GLY A 51 -3.89 20.05 -11.84
C GLY A 51 -3.09 18.76 -11.69
N THR A 52 -1.87 18.84 -11.17
CA THR A 52 -1.01 17.72 -10.77
C THR A 52 -0.51 17.92 -9.34
N LEU A 53 0.18 16.93 -8.78
CA LEU A 53 0.83 17.05 -7.47
C LEU A 53 2.33 16.85 -7.64
N ASP A 54 3.11 17.84 -7.21
CA ASP A 54 4.54 17.64 -6.97
C ASP A 54 4.81 16.98 -5.61
N SER A 55 6.09 16.70 -5.34
CA SER A 55 6.51 16.04 -4.10
C SER A 55 6.24 16.89 -2.84
N GLU A 56 6.36 18.22 -2.93
CA GLU A 56 6.12 19.12 -1.80
C GLU A 56 4.63 19.26 -1.49
N GLU A 57 3.81 19.41 -2.53
CA GLU A 57 2.35 19.43 -2.45
C GLU A 57 1.78 18.11 -1.91
N PHE A 58 2.32 16.98 -2.37
CA PHE A 58 1.95 15.66 -1.84
C PHE A 58 2.34 15.51 -0.37
N ALA A 59 3.55 15.94 0.02
CA ALA A 59 4.01 15.88 1.42
C ALA A 59 3.14 16.73 2.36
N ALA A 60 2.45 17.76 1.85
CA ALA A 60 1.51 18.55 2.64
C ALA A 60 0.18 17.83 2.91
N VAL A 61 -0.18 16.79 2.15
CA VAL A 61 -1.47 16.09 2.22
C VAL A 61 -1.38 14.58 2.46
N ASP A 62 -0.18 14.01 2.54
CA ASP A 62 0.08 12.57 2.67
C ASP A 62 -0.63 11.95 3.90
N GLN A 63 -0.59 12.60 5.07
CA GLN A 63 -1.23 12.11 6.29
C GLN A 63 -2.75 12.14 6.19
N LYS A 64 -3.29 13.16 5.51
CA LYS A 64 -4.73 13.24 5.24
C LYS A 64 -5.16 12.14 4.28
N LEU A 65 -4.39 11.91 3.21
CA LEU A 65 -4.61 10.80 2.28
C LEU A 65 -4.54 9.46 3.00
N LEU A 66 -3.53 9.23 3.83
CA LEU A 66 -3.37 8.00 4.61
C LEU A 66 -4.61 7.73 5.49
N THR A 67 -5.11 8.75 6.18
CA THR A 67 -6.31 8.65 7.01
C THR A 67 -7.54 8.26 6.18
N ILE A 68 -7.69 8.84 4.99
CA ILE A 68 -8.79 8.50 4.06
C ILE A 68 -8.67 7.04 3.61
N LEU A 69 -7.46 6.59 3.24
CA LEU A 69 -7.24 5.21 2.79
C LEU A 69 -7.46 4.20 3.91
N GLN A 70 -7.00 4.46 5.13
CA GLN A 70 -7.21 3.58 6.29
C GLN A 70 -8.68 3.44 6.70
N THR A 71 -9.50 4.47 6.45
CA THR A 71 -10.94 4.43 6.73
C THR A 71 -11.75 3.84 5.58
N SER A 72 -11.24 3.90 4.35
CA SER A 72 -11.93 3.41 3.16
C SER A 72 -11.60 1.95 2.85
N LEU A 73 -10.38 1.49 3.13
CA LEU A 73 -9.91 0.14 2.84
C LEU A 73 -10.01 -0.72 4.10
N VAL A 74 -10.82 -1.78 4.02
CA VAL A 74 -11.08 -2.68 5.14
C VAL A 74 -10.63 -4.08 4.78
N VAL A 75 -9.68 -4.61 5.56
CA VAL A 75 -9.25 -6.01 5.49
C VAL A 75 -9.88 -6.79 6.65
N LYS A 76 -10.46 -7.95 6.33
CA LYS A 76 -10.93 -8.90 7.34
C LYS A 76 -10.24 -10.25 7.17
N ILE A 77 -9.85 -10.86 8.28
CA ILE A 77 -9.35 -12.23 8.33
C ILE A 77 -10.32 -13.03 9.20
N ASN A 78 -10.81 -14.14 8.67
CA ASN A 78 -11.83 -15.00 9.29
C ASN A 78 -13.10 -14.24 9.74
N GLY A 79 -13.48 -13.21 8.97
CA GLY A 79 -14.65 -12.37 9.24
C GLY A 79 -14.41 -11.22 10.24
N GLU A 80 -13.24 -11.16 10.87
CA GLU A 80 -12.89 -10.11 11.84
C GLU A 80 -12.09 -8.99 11.21
N SER A 81 -12.45 -7.73 11.52
CA SER A 81 -11.71 -6.57 11.04
C SER A 81 -10.29 -6.62 11.57
N THR A 82 -9.32 -6.46 10.67
CA THR A 82 -7.91 -6.59 11.01
C THR A 82 -7.23 -5.22 11.00
N ALA A 83 -6.38 -4.95 11.99
CA ALA A 83 -5.61 -3.73 12.05
C ALA A 83 -4.48 -3.73 11.00
N TRP A 84 -4.14 -2.55 10.52
CA TRP A 84 -2.93 -2.31 9.73
C TRP A 84 -1.73 -2.52 10.66
N LEU A 85 -0.87 -3.49 10.39
CA LEU A 85 0.31 -3.77 11.21
C LEU A 85 1.35 -2.66 11.06
N GLN A 86 1.58 -2.24 9.82
CA GLN A 86 2.60 -1.26 9.48
C GLN A 86 2.24 -0.59 8.15
N ILE A 87 2.50 0.71 8.07
CA ILE A 87 2.60 1.43 6.80
C ILE A 87 4.09 1.42 6.43
N GLU A 88 4.44 0.73 5.35
CA GLU A 88 5.82 0.69 4.86
C GLU A 88 6.18 2.00 4.17
N SER A 89 5.29 2.48 3.29
CA SER A 89 5.48 3.74 2.59
C SER A 89 4.16 4.31 2.08
N LEU A 90 4.12 5.63 1.95
CA LEU A 90 3.14 6.35 1.16
C LEU A 90 3.91 7.45 0.41
N THR A 91 4.08 7.27 -0.90
CA THR A 91 4.94 8.13 -1.72
C THR A 91 4.24 8.48 -3.02
N ILE A 92 4.60 9.61 -3.62
CA ILE A 92 4.21 9.92 -5.00
C ILE A 92 5.33 9.50 -5.97
N ASP A 93 4.98 8.73 -6.99
CA ASP A 93 5.84 8.43 -8.13
C ASP A 93 5.15 8.89 -9.42
N ARG A 94 5.79 9.82 -10.13
CA ARG A 94 5.27 10.51 -11.32
C ARG A 94 3.92 11.19 -11.07
N LYS A 95 2.82 10.47 -11.30
CA LYS A 95 1.44 10.95 -11.20
C LYS A 95 0.57 10.01 -10.39
N SER A 96 1.19 9.23 -9.51
CA SER A 96 0.48 8.25 -8.71
C SER A 96 1.00 8.21 -7.29
N ALA A 97 0.10 8.35 -6.34
CA ALA A 97 0.37 8.05 -4.94
C ALA A 97 0.31 6.53 -4.75
N ILE A 98 1.37 5.97 -4.18
CA ILE A 98 1.54 4.54 -3.96
C ILE A 98 1.65 4.32 -2.45
N LEU A 99 0.66 3.64 -1.90
CA LEU A 99 0.65 3.13 -0.53
C LEU A 99 1.17 1.69 -0.54
N LYS A 100 2.07 1.37 0.36
CA LYS A 100 2.49 0.00 0.68
C LYS A 100 2.31 -0.26 2.17
N ALA A 101 1.57 -1.30 2.51
CA ALA A 101 1.21 -1.59 3.88
C ALA A 101 1.05 -3.07 4.17
N TYR A 102 1.15 -3.42 5.45
CA TYR A 102 1.10 -4.79 5.92
C TYR A 102 -0.08 -5.06 6.85
N PHE A 103 -0.64 -6.26 6.70
CA PHE A 103 -1.61 -6.88 7.58
C PHE A 103 -1.06 -8.22 8.09
N PRO A 104 -1.66 -8.81 9.14
CA PRO A 104 -1.33 -10.16 9.58
C PRO A 104 -1.37 -11.20 8.45
N ALA A 105 -0.59 -12.26 8.64
CA ALA A 105 -0.61 -13.41 7.75
C ALA A 105 -1.99 -14.09 7.78
N VAL A 106 -2.41 -14.62 6.63
CA VAL A 106 -3.59 -15.49 6.52
C VAL A 106 -3.12 -16.93 6.62
N ALA A 107 -3.55 -17.64 7.66
CA ALA A 107 -3.22 -19.05 7.86
C ALA A 107 -4.07 -19.95 6.94
N ALA A 108 -3.64 -21.20 6.79
CA ALA A 108 -4.44 -22.22 6.13
C ALA A 108 -5.84 -22.34 6.78
N SER A 109 -6.84 -22.58 5.94
CA SER A 109 -8.26 -22.63 6.31
C SER A 109 -8.86 -21.32 6.84
N GLN A 110 -8.12 -20.19 6.80
CA GLN A 110 -8.70 -18.88 7.06
C GLN A 110 -9.23 -18.24 5.79
N THR A 111 -10.23 -17.38 5.97
CA THR A 111 -10.75 -16.52 4.91
C THR A 111 -10.09 -15.15 4.99
N ILE A 112 -9.77 -14.53 3.86
CA ILE A 112 -9.44 -13.10 3.79
C ILE A 112 -10.43 -12.36 2.90
N GLU A 113 -10.77 -11.14 3.30
CA GLU A 113 -11.62 -10.21 2.55
C GLU A 113 -10.92 -8.85 2.45
N LEU A 114 -10.98 -8.23 1.27
CA LEU A 114 -10.64 -6.82 1.07
C LEU A 114 -11.89 -6.10 0.59
N THR A 115 -12.29 -5.06 1.30
CA THR A 115 -13.36 -4.15 0.90
C THR A 115 -12.80 -2.77 0.62
N ASP A 116 -13.18 -2.21 -0.52
CA ASP A 116 -12.79 -0.89 -0.96
C ASP A 116 -14.00 0.05 -1.00
N ASN A 117 -14.10 0.92 0.00
CA ASN A 117 -15.18 1.89 0.12
C ASN A 117 -14.81 3.28 -0.44
N LEU A 118 -13.69 3.41 -1.15
CA LEU A 118 -13.32 4.69 -1.74
C LEU A 118 -14.41 5.14 -2.72
N TYR A 119 -14.82 6.42 -2.62
CA TYR A 119 -15.93 7.00 -3.39
C TYR A 119 -17.30 6.31 -3.24
N LEU A 120 -17.52 5.45 -2.23
CA LEU A 120 -18.79 4.71 -2.09
C LEU A 120 -20.03 5.61 -2.03
N ASN A 121 -19.89 6.80 -1.44
CA ASN A 121 -20.98 7.77 -1.29
C ASN A 121 -21.06 8.77 -2.45
N ASP A 122 -20.22 8.62 -3.48
CA ASP A 122 -20.25 9.48 -4.65
C ASP A 122 -21.08 8.85 -5.79
N SER A 123 -22.33 9.31 -5.92
CA SER A 123 -23.24 8.88 -6.98
C SER A 123 -22.82 9.22 -8.40
N ARG A 124 -21.83 10.11 -8.59
CA ARG A 124 -21.32 10.53 -9.91
C ARG A 124 -20.05 9.77 -10.30
N SER A 125 -19.47 9.01 -9.39
CA SER A 125 -18.23 8.29 -9.61
C SER A 125 -18.44 6.99 -10.36
N ASN A 126 -17.64 6.74 -11.40
CA ASN A 126 -17.51 5.44 -12.06
C ASN A 126 -16.30 4.64 -11.52
N TYR A 127 -15.92 4.92 -10.28
CA TYR A 127 -14.71 4.40 -9.67
C TYR A 127 -14.59 2.86 -9.74
N VAL A 128 -13.43 2.39 -10.18
CA VAL A 128 -13.04 0.98 -10.19
C VAL A 128 -11.66 0.79 -9.56
N ASN A 129 -11.52 -0.25 -8.74
CA ASN A 129 -10.23 -0.77 -8.31
C ASN A 129 -9.93 -2.07 -9.05
N LEU A 130 -8.85 -2.09 -9.82
CA LEU A 130 -8.31 -3.26 -10.49
C LEU A 130 -7.33 -3.96 -9.56
N LEU A 131 -7.83 -4.96 -8.84
CA LEU A 131 -7.10 -5.75 -7.86
C LEU A 131 -6.36 -6.90 -8.54
N THR A 132 -5.06 -7.01 -8.30
CA THR A 132 -4.25 -8.20 -8.57
C THR A 132 -3.99 -8.96 -7.27
N ILE A 133 -4.04 -10.28 -7.31
CA ILE A 133 -3.79 -11.12 -6.15
C ILE A 133 -2.65 -12.08 -6.47
N TYR A 134 -1.64 -12.09 -5.61
CA TYR A 134 -0.50 -12.99 -5.65
C TYR A 134 -0.61 -13.99 -4.48
N ASN A 135 -0.84 -15.25 -4.83
CA ASN A 135 -0.98 -16.36 -3.90
C ASN A 135 0.13 -17.38 -4.18
N GLY A 136 1.32 -17.14 -3.61
CA GLY A 136 2.53 -17.88 -3.97
C GLY A 136 2.88 -17.67 -5.44
N ALA A 137 2.91 -18.76 -6.22
CA ALA A 137 3.16 -18.70 -7.65
C ALA A 137 1.92 -18.34 -8.49
N GLU A 138 0.73 -18.36 -7.89
CA GLU A 138 -0.53 -18.10 -8.59
C GLU A 138 -0.84 -16.61 -8.62
N ARG A 139 -1.39 -16.17 -9.76
CA ARG A 139 -1.84 -14.80 -9.98
C ARG A 139 -3.29 -14.79 -10.43
N SER A 140 -4.12 -13.98 -9.78
CA SER A 140 -5.49 -13.72 -10.20
C SER A 140 -5.80 -12.22 -10.20
N THR A 141 -6.95 -11.84 -10.77
CA THR A 141 -7.38 -10.44 -10.84
C THR A 141 -8.87 -10.32 -10.55
N ALA A 142 -9.28 -9.18 -10.00
CA ALA A 142 -10.67 -8.82 -9.76
C ALA A 142 -10.88 -7.32 -10.01
N ALA A 143 -12.10 -6.92 -10.34
CA ALA A 143 -12.50 -5.53 -10.43
C ALA A 143 -13.51 -5.21 -9.33
N LEU A 144 -13.20 -4.24 -8.47
CA LEU A 144 -14.08 -3.78 -7.40
C LEU A 144 -14.74 -2.47 -7.84
N SER A 145 -16.03 -2.50 -8.12
CA SER A 145 -16.78 -1.36 -8.69
C SER A 145 -18.26 -1.40 -8.33
N GLY A 146 -18.90 -0.22 -8.34
CA GLY A 146 -20.34 -0.09 -8.06
C GLY A 146 -20.72 -0.71 -6.71
N GLY A 147 -21.68 -1.65 -6.73
CA GLY A 147 -22.07 -2.42 -5.53
C GLY A 147 -21.17 -3.62 -5.20
N ASN A 148 -20.23 -3.98 -6.08
CA ASN A 148 -19.29 -5.09 -5.88
C ASN A 148 -17.95 -4.54 -5.39
N ARG A 149 -17.88 -4.18 -4.12
CA ARG A 149 -16.69 -3.54 -3.50
C ARG A 149 -15.85 -4.48 -2.64
N THR A 150 -16.21 -5.76 -2.57
CA THR A 150 -15.55 -6.74 -1.71
C THR A 150 -15.01 -7.89 -2.53
N TRP A 151 -13.72 -8.18 -2.36
CA TRP A 151 -13.06 -9.41 -2.79
C TRP A 151 -12.87 -10.34 -1.60
N LYS A 152 -12.91 -11.66 -1.85
CA LYS A 152 -12.83 -12.70 -0.82
C LYS A 152 -12.10 -13.94 -1.32
N LEU A 153 -11.25 -14.51 -0.46
CA LEU A 153 -10.55 -15.78 -0.71
C LEU A 153 -10.56 -16.65 0.54
N GLN A 154 -10.71 -17.96 0.34
CA GLN A 154 -10.45 -18.97 1.36
C GLN A 154 -9.05 -19.54 1.13
N MET A 155 -8.13 -19.32 2.06
CA MET A 155 -6.77 -19.86 1.99
C MET A 155 -6.82 -21.38 2.21
N THR A 156 -6.47 -22.18 1.20
CA THR A 156 -6.37 -23.64 1.36
C THR A 156 -5.00 -24.04 1.91
N GLU A 157 -4.86 -25.30 2.34
CA GLU A 157 -3.56 -25.85 2.75
C GLU A 157 -2.53 -25.81 1.61
N ASN A 158 -2.96 -26.05 0.37
CA ASN A 158 -2.07 -26.03 -0.79
C ASN A 158 -1.61 -24.60 -1.10
N ASP A 159 -2.52 -23.63 -1.03
CA ASP A 159 -2.21 -22.20 -1.18
C ASP A 159 -1.16 -21.78 -0.15
N TYR A 160 -1.43 -22.05 1.13
CA TYR A 160 -0.58 -21.70 2.25
C TYR A 160 0.81 -22.36 2.15
N ALA A 161 0.87 -23.63 1.73
CA ALA A 161 2.13 -24.34 1.54
C ALA A 161 3.02 -23.68 0.47
N GLY A 162 2.40 -23.12 -0.58
CA GLY A 162 3.06 -22.42 -1.69
C GLY A 162 3.54 -21.01 -1.36
N LEU A 163 3.17 -20.44 -0.20
CA LEU A 163 3.58 -19.09 0.19
C LEU A 163 5.06 -19.02 0.55
N GLN A 164 5.69 -17.90 0.18
CA GLN A 164 7.05 -17.58 0.58
C GLN A 164 7.10 -17.11 2.04
N SER A 165 8.22 -17.34 2.71
CA SER A 165 8.52 -16.67 3.98
C SER A 165 8.86 -15.22 3.66
N GLY A 166 7.91 -14.30 3.87
CA GLY A 166 8.19 -12.87 3.77
C GLY A 166 9.23 -12.53 4.83
N GLU A 167 10.31 -11.84 4.45
CA GLU A 167 11.36 -11.44 5.38
C GLU A 167 10.73 -10.79 6.63
N THR A 168 11.21 -11.23 7.79
CA THR A 168 10.77 -10.77 9.10
C THR A 168 10.84 -9.25 9.14
N ILE A 169 9.82 -8.59 9.68
CA ILE A 169 9.89 -7.17 10.02
C ILE A 169 11.06 -7.01 11.00
N SER A 170 12.23 -6.66 10.48
CA SER A 170 13.41 -6.37 11.29
C SER A 170 13.11 -5.10 12.08
N GLN A 171 12.96 -5.24 13.39
CA GLN A 171 13.11 -4.13 14.31
C GLN A 171 14.49 -3.50 14.06
N GLN A 172 14.54 -2.16 13.97
CA GLN A 172 15.77 -1.39 13.81
C GLN A 172 16.92 -1.95 14.67
N PRO A 173 18.15 -2.06 14.13
CA PRO A 173 19.33 -2.13 14.99
C PRO A 173 19.37 -0.86 15.84
N GLN A 174 19.36 -1.00 17.17
CA GLN A 174 19.80 0.08 18.05
C GLN A 174 21.20 0.50 17.60
N GLU A 175 21.34 1.75 17.20
CA GLU A 175 22.63 2.42 17.07
C GLU A 175 23.33 2.34 18.43
N GLN A 176 24.32 1.45 18.53
CA GLN A 176 25.31 1.53 19.59
C GLN A 176 26.24 2.71 19.25
N GLN A 177 26.16 3.71 20.12
CA GLN A 177 27.05 4.85 20.21
C GLN A 177 28.53 4.40 20.23
N PRO A 178 29.46 5.12 19.57
CA PRO A 178 30.86 4.71 19.53
C PRO A 178 31.55 5.04 20.86
N GLU A 179 32.08 4.02 21.52
CA GLU A 179 33.10 4.20 22.57
C GLU A 179 34.50 4.28 21.95
N GLU A 180 35.30 5.14 22.56
CA GLU A 180 36.59 5.66 22.12
C GLU A 180 37.68 4.59 21.94
N ASP A 181 38.56 4.87 20.97
CA ASP A 181 39.82 4.17 20.71
C ASP A 181 40.70 4.05 21.97
N ALA A 182 41.02 2.82 22.36
CA ALA A 182 42.23 2.51 23.12
C ALA A 182 42.94 1.29 22.50
N SER A 183 44.11 1.58 21.93
CA SER A 183 45.10 0.68 21.36
C SER A 183 45.33 -0.62 22.14
N SER A 184 45.41 -1.77 21.44
CA SER A 184 46.63 -2.59 21.39
C SER A 184 46.47 -3.88 20.57
N SER A 185 47.44 -4.06 19.66
CA SER A 185 48.05 -5.29 19.18
C SER A 185 47.22 -6.55 18.87
N SER A 186 47.49 -7.00 17.65
CA SER A 186 47.81 -8.38 17.23
C SER A 186 46.72 -9.22 16.56
N THR A 187 47.07 -9.52 15.30
CA THR A 187 46.97 -10.78 14.58
C THR A 187 45.65 -11.19 13.95
N ASP A 188 45.73 -11.16 12.62
CA ASP A 188 45.34 -12.22 11.70
C ASP A 188 43.85 -12.44 11.45
N GLY A 189 43.45 -12.00 10.25
CA GLY A 189 43.11 -13.03 9.28
C GLY A 189 41.96 -12.72 8.34
N TRP A 190 42.29 -12.80 7.04
CA TRP A 190 41.40 -13.22 5.95
C TRP A 190 40.36 -12.21 5.45
N LEU A 191 40.87 -11.13 4.83
CA LEU A 191 40.21 -10.58 3.66
C LEU A 191 40.66 -11.37 2.43
N SER A 192 39.73 -12.04 1.75
CA SER A 192 39.90 -12.50 0.39
C SER A 192 38.67 -12.18 -0.43
N PHE A 193 38.96 -11.82 -1.66
CA PHE A 193 38.26 -10.90 -2.55
C PHE A 193 37.78 -11.68 -3.77
N LEU A 194 36.60 -11.29 -4.28
CA LEU A 194 36.06 -11.50 -5.63
C LEU A 194 35.85 -12.95 -6.12
N ASN A 195 34.72 -13.22 -6.77
CA ASN A 195 34.54 -12.87 -8.19
C ASN A 195 33.11 -13.10 -8.68
N TRP A 196 32.63 -12.25 -9.60
CA TRP A 196 31.42 -12.47 -10.38
C TRP A 196 31.73 -13.27 -11.65
N GLY A 197 30.75 -14.07 -12.07
CA GLY A 197 30.64 -14.72 -13.37
C GLY A 197 29.19 -14.67 -13.83
#